data_AF-A0A426TVH0-F1
#
_entry.id   AF-A0A426TVH0-F1
#
_cell.length_a   1.000
_cell.length_b   1.000
_cell.length_c   1.000
_cell.angle_alpha   90.00
_cell.angle_beta   90.00
_cell.angle_gamma   90.00
#
_symmetry.space_group_name_H-M   'P 1'
#
loop_
_entity.id
_entity.type
_entity.pdbx_description
1 polymer ?
#
loop_
_entity_poly.entity_id
_entity_poly.type
_entity_poly.pdbx_seq_one_letter_code
_entity_poly.pdbx_strand_id
1 'polypeptide(L)'
;TLVRLGAHITALSVPRSPRTTFNIGMIAGGTSVNTIAEQASLLLDMRSVSASALTNLINQVDRLVADMDGENYEVQLKIETVGNRPSGMIARNHELVQAAVAAYHAVGAHINFQQSSTDANIPLSQGIPAICMGLTDGGNAHRHDEFILPALLGRGCQALLLLALAASA
;
A
#
# COMPACT_ATOMS: atom_id res chain seq x y z
N THR A 1 -10.16 -3.09 26.21
CA THR A 1 -11.25 -2.70 25.29
C THR A 1 -10.68 -2.43 23.91
N LEU A 2 -11.47 -2.57 22.85
CA LEU A 2 -10.99 -2.33 21.47
C LEU A 2 -10.41 -0.92 21.27
N VAL A 3 -10.99 0.10 21.90
CA VAL A 3 -10.47 1.49 21.83
C VAL A 3 -9.08 1.61 22.44
N ARG A 4 -8.79 0.89 23.53
CA ARG A 4 -7.47 0.88 24.16
C ARG A 4 -6.42 0.24 23.24
N LEU A 5 -6.79 -0.85 22.56
CA LEU A 5 -5.96 -1.46 21.52
C LEU A 5 -5.67 -0.47 20.39
N GLY A 6 -6.71 0.20 19.88
CA GLY A 6 -6.57 1.24 18.86
C GLY A 6 -5.61 2.35 19.29
N ALA A 7 -5.69 2.82 20.53
CA ALA A 7 -4.78 3.82 21.08
C ALA A 7 -3.31 3.33 21.17
N HIS A 8 -3.09 2.07 21.54
CA HIS A 8 -1.73 1.50 21.54
C HIS A 8 -1.17 1.35 20.12
N ILE A 9 -2.01 0.95 19.16
CA ILE A 9 -1.62 0.87 17.74
C ILE A 9 -1.24 2.25 17.21
N THR A 10 -2.01 3.30 17.50
CA THR A 10 -1.70 4.66 17.02
C THR A 10 -0.47 5.27 17.69
N ALA A 11 -0.03 4.75 18.83
CA ALA A 11 1.21 5.13 19.49
C ALA A 11 2.46 4.45 18.87
N LEU A 12 2.30 3.47 17.97
CA LEU A 12 3.43 2.81 17.31
C LEU A 12 4.23 3.79 16.46
N SER A 13 5.55 3.79 16.66
CA SER A 13 6.48 4.57 15.83
C SER A 13 6.86 3.76 14.59
N VAL A 14 6.49 4.26 13.42
CA VAL A 14 6.86 3.65 12.13
C VAL A 14 8.00 4.41 11.43
N PRO A 15 8.88 3.70 10.70
CA PRO A 15 9.98 4.34 9.99
C PRO A 15 9.47 5.25 8.86
N ARG A 16 10.14 6.40 8.69
CA ARG A 16 9.95 7.28 7.53
C ARG A 16 10.66 6.75 6.28
N SER A 17 11.76 6.00 6.48
CA SER A 17 12.53 5.34 5.42
C SER A 17 13.00 3.96 5.92
N PRO A 18 12.63 2.84 5.26
CA PRO A 18 11.65 2.76 4.17
C PRO A 18 10.30 3.32 4.61
N ARG A 19 9.56 3.94 3.68
CA ARG A 19 8.26 4.55 4.00
C ARG A 19 7.29 3.46 4.48
N THR A 20 6.87 3.57 5.74
CA THR A 20 5.87 2.71 6.38
C THR A 20 4.76 3.56 6.96
N THR A 21 3.51 3.14 6.79
CA THR A 21 2.32 3.86 7.23
C THR A 21 1.26 2.88 7.71
N PHE A 22 0.38 3.31 8.61
CA PHE A 22 -0.84 2.59 8.93
C PHE A 22 -2.00 3.56 9.16
N ASN A 23 -3.22 3.04 9.08
CA ASN A 23 -4.45 3.81 9.28
C ASN A 23 -5.55 2.95 9.87
N ILE A 24 -6.22 3.43 10.92
CA ILE A 24 -7.48 2.83 11.40
C ILE A 24 -8.61 3.56 10.66
N GLY A 25 -9.13 2.92 9.61
CA GLY A 25 -10.11 3.54 8.72
C GLY A 25 -11.55 3.42 9.17
N MET A 26 -11.84 2.44 10.03
CA MET A 26 -13.20 2.16 10.51
C MET A 26 -13.14 1.62 11.93
N ILE A 27 -14.05 2.08 12.78
CA ILE A 27 -14.31 1.52 14.11
C ILE A 27 -15.82 1.39 14.24
N ALA A 28 -16.30 0.22 14.66
CA ALA A 28 -17.72 -0.06 14.84
C ALA A 28 -17.95 -0.94 16.07
N GLY A 29 -19.13 -0.87 16.69
CA GLY A 29 -19.49 -1.71 17.83
C GLY A 29 -20.52 -1.07 18.75
N GLY A 30 -21.22 -1.92 19.52
CA GLY A 30 -22.29 -1.51 20.42
C GLY A 30 -23.64 -1.30 19.74
N THR A 31 -24.69 -1.15 20.55
CA THR A 31 -26.09 -1.01 20.09
C THR A 31 -26.76 0.24 20.66
N SER A 32 -26.51 0.56 21.93
CA SER A 32 -27.06 1.74 22.61
C SER A 32 -26.03 2.35 23.57
N VAL A 33 -26.23 3.62 23.96
CA VAL A 33 -25.32 4.36 24.86
C VAL A 33 -25.18 3.69 26.23
N ASN A 34 -26.22 3.02 26.71
CA ASN A 34 -26.27 2.43 28.07
C ASN A 34 -26.14 0.90 28.06
N THR A 35 -25.71 0.30 26.94
CA THR A 35 -25.50 -1.15 26.81
C THR A 35 -24.02 -1.43 26.61
N ILE A 36 -23.46 -2.33 27.42
CA ILE A 36 -22.10 -2.83 27.19
C ILE A 36 -22.08 -3.54 25.83
N ALA A 37 -21.19 -3.10 24.94
CA ALA A 37 -21.08 -3.67 23.60
C ALA A 37 -20.64 -5.14 23.68
N GLU A 38 -21.45 -6.05 23.14
CA GLU A 38 -21.09 -7.47 23.01
C GLU A 38 -19.98 -7.69 21.99
N GLN A 39 -19.93 -6.85 20.95
CA GLN A 39 -18.95 -6.92 19.88
C GLN A 39 -18.52 -5.52 19.44
N ALA A 40 -17.25 -5.42 19.05
CA ALA A 40 -16.69 -4.24 18.41
C ALA A 40 -15.56 -4.67 17.46
N SER A 41 -15.35 -3.91 16.39
CA SER A 41 -14.31 -4.14 15.40
C SER A 41 -13.61 -2.84 14.99
N LEU A 42 -12.35 -2.97 14.56
CA LEU A 42 -11.61 -1.91 13.88
C LEU A 42 -10.99 -2.48 12.60
N LEU A 43 -10.88 -1.66 11.56
CA LEU A 43 -10.16 -1.99 10.34
C LEU A 43 -8.84 -1.23 10.27
N LEU A 44 -7.74 -1.97 10.30
CA LEU A 44 -6.37 -1.47 10.25
C LEU A 44 -5.74 -1.74 8.88
N ASP A 45 -5.40 -0.68 8.16
CA ASP A 45 -4.59 -0.74 6.94
C ASP A 45 -3.12 -0.51 7.31
N MET A 46 -2.22 -1.40 6.88
CA MET A 46 -0.78 -1.31 7.11
C MET A 46 -0.03 -1.43 5.80
N ARG A 47 0.91 -0.52 5.53
CA ARG A 47 1.65 -0.45 4.26
C ARG A 47 3.12 -0.17 4.49
N SER A 48 3.97 -0.78 3.67
CA SER A 48 5.39 -0.47 3.61
C SER A 48 5.96 -0.76 2.23
N VAL A 49 6.94 0.05 1.81
CA VAL A 49 7.76 -0.23 0.62
C VAL A 49 8.85 -1.28 0.87
N SER A 50 9.00 -1.75 2.11
CA SER A 50 9.87 -2.85 2.48
C SER A 50 9.05 -3.96 3.14
N ALA A 51 9.18 -5.17 2.60
CA ALA A 51 8.54 -6.37 3.15
C ALA A 51 8.96 -6.61 4.60
N SER A 52 10.25 -6.47 4.94
CA SER A 52 10.72 -6.68 6.32
C SER A 52 10.16 -5.64 7.29
N ALA A 53 10.05 -4.37 6.86
CA ALA A 53 9.43 -3.33 7.68
C ALA A 53 7.92 -3.56 7.88
N LEU A 54 7.21 -4.07 6.86
CA LEU A 54 5.80 -4.46 7.01
C LEU A 54 5.63 -5.62 8.00
N THR A 55 6.44 -6.68 7.86
CA THR A 55 6.44 -7.82 8.79
C THR A 55 6.73 -7.38 10.22
N ASN A 56 7.68 -6.46 10.42
CA ASN A 56 7.96 -5.91 11.74
C ASN A 56 6.79 -5.12 12.33
N LEU A 57 6.03 -4.40 11.51
CA LEU A 57 4.84 -3.67 11.97
C LEU A 57 3.70 -4.65 12.33
N ILE A 58 3.46 -5.67 11.50
CA ILE A 58 2.49 -6.74 11.79
C ILE A 58 2.82 -7.40 13.13
N ASN A 59 4.08 -7.81 13.33
CA ASN A 59 4.52 -8.43 14.57
C ASN A 59 4.35 -7.53 15.79
N GLN A 60 4.46 -6.20 15.65
CA GLN A 60 4.21 -5.27 16.75
C GLN A 60 2.72 -5.22 17.11
N VAL A 61 1.84 -5.19 16.10
CA VAL A 61 0.39 -5.23 16.31
C VAL A 61 -0.04 -6.55 16.94
N ASP A 62 0.49 -7.68 16.46
CA ASP A 62 0.19 -9.00 17.01
C ASP A 62 0.58 -9.11 18.49
N ARG A 63 1.72 -8.53 18.88
CA ARG A 63 2.13 -8.45 20.30
C ARG A 63 1.15 -7.62 21.12
N LEU A 64 0.75 -6.44 20.63
CA LEU A 64 -0.22 -5.60 21.33
C LEU A 64 -1.56 -6.31 21.54
N VAL A 65 -1.99 -7.12 20.57
CA VAL A 65 -3.21 -7.94 20.71
C VAL A 65 -3.01 -9.06 21.74
N ALA A 66 -1.89 -9.78 21.68
CA ALA A 66 -1.58 -10.86 22.62
C ALA A 66 -1.45 -10.36 24.07
N ASP A 67 -0.78 -9.22 24.28
CA ASP A 67 -0.61 -8.60 25.60
C ASP A 67 -1.98 -8.20 26.18
N MET A 68 -2.88 -7.66 25.35
CA MET A 68 -4.22 -7.29 25.79
C MET A 68 -5.16 -8.47 26.05
N ASP A 69 -5.00 -9.58 25.32
CA ASP A 69 -5.75 -10.82 25.54
C ASP A 69 -5.36 -11.44 26.90
N GLY A 70 -4.07 -11.38 27.27
CA GLY A 70 -3.58 -11.86 28.56
C GLY A 70 -4.01 -11.04 29.78
N GLU A 71 -4.31 -9.75 29.59
CA GLU A 71 -4.77 -8.86 30.68
C GLU A 71 -6.27 -8.96 30.97
N ASN A 72 -7.08 -9.53 30.07
CA ASN A 72 -8.51 -9.22 30.02
C ASN A 72 -9.37 -10.45 29.71
N TYR A 73 -9.53 -11.34 30.69
CA TYR A 73 -10.22 -12.64 30.59
C TYR A 73 -11.68 -12.61 30.08
N GLU A 74 -12.34 -11.46 30.03
CA GLU A 74 -13.77 -11.34 29.67
C GLU A 74 -14.02 -10.98 28.19
N VAL A 75 -12.97 -10.72 27.38
CA VAL A 75 -13.14 -10.33 25.98
C VAL A 75 -12.25 -11.17 25.07
N GLN A 76 -12.86 -11.91 24.15
CA GLN A 76 -12.13 -12.64 23.11
C GLN A 76 -11.69 -11.70 21.99
N LEU A 77 -10.39 -11.65 21.71
CA LEU A 77 -9.84 -10.93 20.56
C LEU A 77 -9.61 -11.90 19.38
N LYS A 78 -10.06 -11.50 18.20
CA LYS A 78 -9.79 -12.22 16.94
C LYS A 78 -9.22 -11.23 15.92
N ILE A 79 -8.08 -11.59 15.33
CA ILE A 79 -7.50 -10.90 14.17
C ILE A 79 -7.89 -11.68 12.91
N GLU A 80 -8.32 -10.96 11.87
CA GLU A 80 -8.59 -11.53 10.55
C GLU A 80 -7.90 -10.69 9.49
N THR A 81 -7.14 -11.35 8.61
CA THR A 81 -6.51 -10.67 7.46
C THR A 81 -7.55 -10.54 6.34
N VAL A 82 -8.07 -9.32 6.16
CA VAL A 82 -9.06 -9.01 5.11
C VAL A 82 -8.41 -8.94 3.72
N GLY A 83 -7.12 -8.61 3.64
CA GLY A 83 -6.38 -8.59 2.39
C GLY A 83 -4.87 -8.53 2.61
N ASN A 84 -4.12 -9.21 1.73
CA ASN A 84 -2.67 -9.17 1.71
C ASN A 84 -2.19 -8.77 0.31
N ARG A 85 -1.58 -7.59 0.21
CA ARG A 85 -0.91 -7.12 -1.01
C ARG A 85 0.59 -7.12 -0.73
N PRO A 86 1.36 -8.05 -1.30
CA PRO A 86 2.77 -8.12 -0.99
C PRO A 86 3.47 -6.84 -1.44
N SER A 87 4.53 -6.47 -0.71
CA SER A 87 5.40 -5.39 -1.12
C SER A 87 6.27 -5.85 -2.29
N GLY A 88 6.51 -4.96 -3.25
CA GLY A 88 7.35 -5.23 -4.41
C GLY A 88 8.22 -4.02 -4.72
N MET A 89 9.48 -4.25 -5.07
CA MET A 89 10.39 -3.20 -5.50
C MET A 89 11.31 -3.74 -6.59
N ILE A 90 11.63 -2.87 -7.55
CA ILE A 90 12.64 -3.09 -8.58
C ILE A 90 13.64 -1.94 -8.52
N ALA A 91 14.93 -2.25 -8.67
CA ALA A 91 15.98 -1.26 -8.61
C ALA A 91 15.89 -0.30 -9.81
N ARG A 92 16.17 0.99 -9.60
CA ARG A 92 16.06 1.99 -10.68
C ARG A 92 17.01 1.71 -11.85
N ASN A 93 18.15 1.09 -11.60
CA ASN A 93 19.14 0.70 -12.61
C ASN A 93 18.83 -0.64 -13.29
N HIS A 94 17.72 -1.30 -12.95
CA HIS A 94 17.32 -2.54 -13.62
C HIS A 94 16.99 -2.28 -15.10
N GLU A 95 17.33 -3.22 -15.97
CA GLU A 95 17.18 -3.10 -17.43
C GLU A 95 15.75 -2.73 -17.86
N LEU A 96 14.72 -3.43 -17.34
CA LEU A 96 13.32 -3.08 -17.54
C LEU A 96 12.98 -1.62 -17.17
N VAL A 97 13.53 -1.11 -16.06
CA VAL A 97 13.30 0.27 -15.63
C VAL A 97 14.01 1.25 -16.57
N GLN A 98 15.24 0.95 -16.97
CA GLN A 98 16.01 1.78 -17.91
C GLN A 98 15.37 1.80 -19.31
N ALA A 99 14.80 0.69 -19.76
CA ALA A 99 14.04 0.61 -21.00
C ALA A 99 12.79 1.51 -20.94
N ALA A 100 12.06 1.51 -19.82
CA ALA A 100 10.91 2.39 -19.64
C ALA A 100 11.31 3.88 -19.61
N VAL A 101 12.42 4.20 -18.94
CA VAL A 101 13.03 5.54 -18.94
C VAL A 101 13.36 5.99 -20.36
N ALA A 102 14.01 5.14 -21.16
CA ALA A 102 14.33 5.43 -22.55
C ALA A 102 13.07 5.64 -23.40
N ALA A 103 12.02 4.82 -23.20
CA ALA A 103 10.76 4.95 -23.91
C ALA A 103 10.04 6.28 -23.61
N TYR A 104 10.02 6.73 -22.35
CA TYR A 104 9.48 8.04 -22.00
C TYR A 104 10.30 9.19 -22.60
N HIS A 105 11.63 9.09 -22.58
CA HIS A 105 12.50 10.09 -23.20
C HIS A 105 12.29 10.19 -24.72
N ALA A 106 12.11 9.07 -25.41
CA ALA A 106 11.90 9.03 -26.86
C ALA A 106 10.63 9.79 -27.29
N VAL A 107 9.63 9.90 -26.42
CA VAL A 107 8.38 10.63 -26.68
C VAL A 107 8.34 12.03 -26.04
N GLY A 108 9.47 12.49 -25.48
CA GLY A 108 9.56 13.80 -24.83
C GLY A 108 8.72 13.91 -23.53
N ALA A 109 8.52 12.80 -22.82
CA ALA A 109 7.84 12.80 -21.52
C ALA A 109 8.86 12.94 -20.38
N HIS A 110 8.43 13.62 -19.30
CA HIS A 110 9.19 13.69 -18.05
C HIS A 110 8.87 12.48 -17.18
N ILE A 111 9.88 11.95 -16.51
CA ILE A 111 9.75 10.75 -15.68
C ILE A 111 9.66 11.18 -14.23
N ASN A 112 8.63 10.68 -13.55
CA ASN A 112 8.50 10.81 -12.11
C ASN A 112 8.38 9.41 -11.49
N PHE A 113 9.38 9.03 -10.69
CA PHE A 113 9.33 7.76 -9.97
C PHE A 113 8.34 7.85 -8.81
N GLN A 114 7.23 7.13 -8.93
CA GLN A 114 6.18 7.09 -7.93
C GLN A 114 6.15 5.74 -7.20
N GLN A 115 5.76 5.78 -5.93
CA GLN A 115 5.51 4.60 -5.12
C GLN A 115 4.00 4.48 -4.93
N SER A 116 3.42 3.43 -5.49
CA SER A 116 1.99 3.11 -5.34
C SER A 116 1.80 1.60 -5.30
N SER A 117 0.68 1.15 -4.74
CA SER A 117 0.28 -0.26 -4.81
C SER A 117 -0.39 -0.49 -6.15
N THR A 118 0.22 -1.31 -6.99
CA THR A 118 -0.31 -1.68 -8.31
C THR A 118 -0.24 -3.19 -8.49
N ASP A 119 -0.80 -3.72 -9.58
CA ASP A 119 -0.73 -5.15 -9.87
C ASP A 119 0.71 -5.63 -10.10
N ALA A 120 1.67 -4.72 -10.35
CA ALA A 120 3.10 -5.04 -10.42
C ALA A 120 3.65 -5.60 -9.09
N ASN A 121 2.98 -5.36 -7.96
CA ASN A 121 3.41 -5.87 -6.66
C ASN A 121 3.47 -7.40 -6.60
N ILE A 122 2.51 -8.10 -7.23
CA ILE A 122 2.44 -9.56 -7.21
C ILE A 122 3.65 -10.20 -7.89
N PRO A 123 3.96 -9.92 -9.18
CA PRO A 123 5.15 -10.46 -9.83
C PRO A 123 6.44 -10.04 -9.11
N LEU A 124 6.55 -8.79 -8.66
CA LEU A 124 7.73 -8.35 -7.90
C LEU A 124 7.95 -9.16 -6.62
N SER A 125 6.88 -9.51 -5.90
CA SER A 125 6.96 -10.36 -4.70
C SER A 125 7.39 -11.80 -5.00
N GLN A 126 7.23 -12.24 -6.25
CA GLN A 126 7.65 -13.54 -6.75
C GLN A 126 9.04 -13.50 -7.41
N GLY A 127 9.75 -12.36 -7.34
CA GLY A 127 11.04 -12.17 -7.99
C GLY A 127 10.97 -11.97 -9.51
N ILE A 128 9.77 -11.75 -10.06
CA ILE A 128 9.56 -11.46 -11.49
C ILE A 128 9.64 -9.95 -11.68
N PRO A 129 10.58 -9.43 -12.51
CA PRO A 129 10.67 -8.00 -12.79
C PRO A 129 9.36 -7.46 -13.38
N ALA A 130 8.79 -6.43 -12.75
CA ALA A 130 7.60 -5.76 -13.25
C ALA A 130 7.62 -4.27 -12.90
N ILE A 131 6.96 -3.47 -13.72
CA ILE A 131 6.77 -2.04 -13.49
C ILE A 131 5.32 -1.65 -13.82
N CYS A 132 4.82 -0.60 -13.19
CA CYS A 132 3.61 0.09 -13.61
C CYS A 132 4.00 1.38 -14.33
N MET A 133 3.46 1.59 -15.54
CA MET A 133 3.69 2.79 -16.33
C MET A 133 2.49 3.74 -16.25
N GLY A 134 2.76 5.01 -15.98
CA GLY A 134 1.77 6.07 -16.15
C GLY A 134 1.60 6.42 -17.63
N LEU A 135 0.35 6.50 -18.11
CA LEU A 135 0.05 6.86 -19.51
C LEU A 135 -0.22 8.35 -19.69
N THR A 136 -0.47 9.07 -18.61
CA THR A 136 -0.72 10.50 -18.62
C THR A 136 -0.45 11.08 -17.24
N ASP A 137 -0.42 12.41 -17.18
CA ASP A 137 -0.38 13.14 -15.92
C ASP A 137 -1.80 13.31 -15.38
N GLY A 138 -1.89 13.44 -14.07
CA GLY A 138 -3.15 13.60 -13.35
C GLY A 138 -2.88 13.99 -11.90
N GLY A 139 -3.93 14.04 -11.11
CA GLY A 139 -3.82 14.44 -9.71
C GLY A 139 -5.00 13.98 -8.88
N ASN A 140 -4.87 14.18 -7.56
CA ASN A 140 -5.93 13.94 -6.59
C ASN A 140 -6.45 12.50 -6.53
N ALA A 141 -5.58 11.51 -6.79
CA ALA A 141 -5.95 10.10 -6.67
C ALA A 141 -6.66 9.81 -5.33
N HIS A 142 -7.78 9.07 -5.40
CA HIS A 142 -8.64 8.73 -4.26
C HIS A 142 -9.40 9.92 -3.64
N ARG A 143 -9.64 10.99 -4.40
CA ARG A 143 -10.50 12.13 -4.02
C ARG A 143 -11.61 12.32 -5.06
N HIS A 144 -12.68 13.03 -4.70
CA HIS A 144 -13.81 13.29 -5.62
C HIS A 144 -13.44 14.17 -6.82
N ASP A 145 -12.36 14.95 -6.71
CA ASP A 145 -11.79 15.81 -7.74
C ASP A 145 -10.54 15.19 -8.39
N GLU A 146 -10.48 13.85 -8.45
CA GLU A 146 -9.50 13.10 -9.22
C GLU A 146 -9.63 13.41 -10.72
N PHE A 147 -8.48 13.62 -11.39
CA PHE A 147 -8.46 13.95 -12.81
C PHE A 147 -7.21 13.43 -13.51
N ILE A 148 -7.30 13.36 -14.85
CA ILE A 148 -6.20 13.09 -15.76
C ILE A 148 -6.10 14.21 -16.81
N LEU A 149 -4.99 14.28 -17.55
CA LEU A 149 -4.81 15.18 -18.70
C LEU A 149 -4.95 14.39 -20.02
N PRO A 150 -6.14 14.35 -20.67
CA PRO A 150 -6.36 13.48 -21.82
C PRO A 150 -5.47 13.80 -23.02
N ALA A 151 -5.11 15.08 -23.19
CA ALA A 151 -4.23 15.54 -24.26
C ALA A 151 -2.84 14.86 -24.27
N LEU A 152 -2.41 14.30 -23.14
CA LEU A 152 -1.11 13.65 -23.00
C LEU A 152 -1.16 12.12 -23.19
N LEU A 153 -2.35 11.52 -23.29
CA LEU A 153 -2.52 10.07 -23.42
C LEU A 153 -1.83 9.50 -24.65
N GLY A 154 -1.93 10.18 -25.79
CA GLY A 154 -1.30 9.72 -27.04
C GLY A 154 0.21 9.52 -26.87
N ARG A 155 0.87 10.45 -26.17
CA ARG A 155 2.30 10.37 -25.83
C ARG A 155 2.61 9.20 -24.91
N GLY A 156 1.82 8.97 -23.87
CA GLY A 156 2.03 7.83 -22.96
C GLY A 156 1.78 6.47 -23.62
N CYS A 157 0.79 6.37 -24.52
CA CYS A 157 0.57 5.17 -25.32
C CYS A 157 1.76 4.86 -26.25
N GLN A 158 2.38 5.89 -26.84
CA GLN A 158 3.61 5.73 -27.63
C GLN A 158 4.76 5.19 -26.76
N ALA A 159 4.96 5.72 -25.55
CA ALA A 159 5.97 5.21 -24.63
C ALA A 159 5.70 3.75 -24.24
N LEU A 160 4.44 3.39 -23.94
CA LEU A 160 4.07 2.01 -23.64
C LEU A 160 4.39 1.07 -24.81
N LEU A 161 4.06 1.46 -26.03
CA LEU A 161 4.36 0.67 -27.22
C LEU A 161 5.87 0.47 -27.42
N LEU A 162 6.66 1.54 -27.27
CA LEU A 162 8.12 1.45 -27.37
C LEU A 162 8.71 0.50 -26.33
N LEU A 163 8.24 0.57 -25.08
CA LEU A 163 8.68 -0.37 -24.05
C LEU A 163 8.28 -1.81 -24.39
N ALA A 164 7.03 -2.04 -24.79
CA ALA A 164 6.55 -3.38 -25.13
C ALA A 164 7.39 -4.01 -26.25
N LEU A 165 7.76 -3.22 -27.27
CA LEU A 165 8.65 -3.67 -28.34
C LEU A 165 10.06 -3.97 -27.82
N ALA A 166 10.63 -3.08 -26.99
CA ALA A 166 11.97 -3.27 -26.42
C ALA A 166 12.05 -4.49 -25.48
N ALA A 167 10.99 -4.78 -24.73
CA ALA A 167 10.93 -5.92 -23.81
C ALA A 167 10.64 -7.25 -24.52
N SER A 168 10.24 -7.21 -25.80
CA SER A 168 9.97 -8.39 -26.63
C SER A 168 11.15 -8.80 -27.53
N ALA A 169 12.19 -7.96 -27.58
CA ALA A 169 13.41 -8.18 -28.36
C ALA A 169 14.44 -8.98 -27.57
#